data_AF-A0A934YV45-F1
#
_entry.id   AF-A0A934YV45-F1
#
_cell.length_a   1.000
_cell.length_b   1.000
_cell.length_c   1.000
_cell.angle_alpha   90.00
_cell.angle_beta   90.00
_cell.angle_gamma   90.00
#
_symmetry.space_group_name_H-M   'P 1'
#
loop_
_entity.id
_entity.type
_entity.pdbx_description
1 polymer ?
#
loop_
_entity_poly.entity_id
_entity_poly.type
_entity_poly.pdbx_seq_one_letter_code
_entity_poly.pdbx_strand_id
1 'polypeptide(L)' 'MNSTSKFNAKGPTVNINGSELWALSEDNLISASIGTFPTEEYERQLEFGIGK' A
#
# COMPACT_ATOMS: atom_id res chain seq x y z
N MET A 1 26.15 2.47 12.91
CA MET A 1 25.51 1.18 12.61
C MET A 1 24.68 1.37 11.34
N ASN A 2 25.14 0.85 10.20
CA ASN A 2 24.43 0.97 8.92
C ASN A 2 23.65 -0.33 8.68
N SER A 3 22.35 -0.32 8.96
CA SER A 3 21.45 -1.43 8.61
C SER A 3 20.76 -1.08 7.29
N THR A 4 21.34 -1.49 6.16
CA THR A 4 20.68 -1.49 4.86
C THR A 4 20.10 -2.87 4.61
N SER A 5 18.85 -3.10 5.05
CA SER A 5 18.07 -4.24 4.57
C SER A 5 17.66 -3.98 3.11
N LYS A 6 18.50 -4.41 2.16
CA LYS A 6 18.10 -4.51 0.74
C LYS A 6 17.08 -5.62 0.61
N PHE A 7 15.81 -5.29 0.75
CA PHE A 7 14.72 -6.14 0.27
C PHE A 7 14.74 -6.12 -1.26
N ASN A 8 15.42 -7.09 -1.88
CA ASN A 8 15.28 -7.36 -3.30
C ASN A 8 13.92 -8.02 -3.54
N ALA A 9 12.86 -7.22 -3.67
CA ALA A 9 11.57 -7.71 -4.14
C ALA A 9 11.74 -8.36 -5.52
N LYS A 10 11.28 -9.60 -5.69
CA LYS A 10 11.42 -10.39 -6.93
C LYS A 10 10.13 -10.42 -7.77
N GLY A 11 9.35 -9.33 -7.79
CA GLY A 11 8.04 -9.28 -8.45
C GLY A 11 7.77 -7.98 -9.21
N PRO A 12 6.62 -7.89 -9.90
CA PRO A 12 6.20 -6.68 -10.59
C PRO A 12 6.05 -5.51 -9.62
N THR A 13 6.52 -4.33 -10.03
CA THR A 13 6.29 -3.09 -9.29
C THR A 13 4.91 -2.54 -9.62
N VAL A 14 4.17 -2.12 -8.59
CA VAL A 14 2.86 -1.46 -8.72
C VAL A 14 2.87 -0.12 -7.97
N ASN A 15 2.10 0.84 -8.48
CA ASN A 15 1.75 2.11 -7.85
C ASN A 15 0.31 2.03 -7.34
N ILE A 16 0.16 2.06 -6.01
CA ILE A 16 -1.16 2.06 -5.35
C ILE A 16 -1.55 3.50 -5.01
N ASN A 17 -2.71 3.92 -5.50
CA ASN A 17 -3.40 5.11 -5.02
C ASN A 17 -4.64 4.66 -4.26
N GLY A 18 -4.92 5.28 -3.11
CA GLY A 18 -6.05 4.89 -2.28
C GLY A 18 -6.35 5.93 -1.21
N SER A 19 -7.30 5.60 -0.35
CA SER A 19 -7.64 6.37 0.84
C SER A 19 -7.62 5.44 2.06
N GLU A 20 -7.49 6.03 3.24
CA GLU A 20 -7.56 5.28 4.48
C GLU A 20 -8.50 5.98 5.46
N LEU A 21 -9.36 5.19 6.10
CA LEU A 21 -10.21 5.63 7.19
C LEU A 21 -9.57 5.23 8.51
N TRP A 22 -9.34 6.22 9.39
CA TRP A 22 -8.86 6.00 10.74
C TRP A 22 -9.97 6.31 11.74
N ALA A 23 -10.21 5.36 12.66
CA ALA A 23 -10.99 5.61 13.86
C ALA A 23 -10.04 5.90 15.02
N LEU A 24 -10.34 6.92 15.81
CA LEU A 24 -9.59 7.26 17.02
C LEU A 24 -10.37 6.78 18.25
N SER A 25 -9.65 6.26 19.25
CA SER A 25 -10.19 6.02 20.58
C SER A 25 -10.32 7.31 21.38
N GLU A 26 -10.90 7.22 22.58
CA GLU A 26 -11.00 8.35 23.52
C GLU A 26 -9.62 8.89 23.94
N ASP A 27 -8.58 8.06 23.90
CA ASP A 27 -7.19 8.44 24.18
C ASP A 27 -6.46 9.05 22.96
N ASN A 28 -7.20 9.35 21.87
CA ASN A 28 -6.67 9.83 20.58
C ASN A 28 -5.65 8.88 19.92
N LEU A 29 -5.76 7.58 20.19
CA LEU A 29 -4.96 6.54 19.53
C LEU A 29 -5.77 5.94 18.38
N ILE A 30 -5.11 5.48 17.32
CA ILE A 30 -5.79 4.77 16.22
C ILE A 30 -6.32 3.44 16.77
N SER A 31 -7.65 3.29 16.75
CA SER A 31 -8.35 2.08 17.19
C SER A 31 -8.73 1.17 16.01
N ALA A 32 -8.88 1.74 14.81
CA ALA A 32 -9.05 1.00 13.56
C ALA A 32 -8.44 1.76 12.38
N SER A 33 -7.90 1.02 11.42
CA SER A 33 -7.30 1.53 10.18
C SER A 33 -7.81 0.69 9.01
N ILE A 34 -8.59 1.30 8.11
CA ILE A 34 -9.19 0.60 6.96
C ILE A 34 -8.78 1.30 5.68
N GLY A 35 -7.90 0.66 4.91
CA GLY A 35 -7.46 1.13 3.59
C GLY A 35 -8.45 0.73 2.50
N THR A 36 -8.65 1.61 1.54
CA THR A 36 -9.38 1.34 0.29
C THR A 36 -8.49 1.73 -0.88
N PHE A 37 -8.34 0.81 -1.83
CA PHE A 37 -7.64 1.07 -3.09
C PHE A 37 -8.37 0.36 -4.25
N PRO A 38 -8.21 0.84 -5.49
CA PRO A 38 -8.83 0.20 -6.65
C PRO A 38 -8.14 -1.13 -6.96
N THR A 39 -8.80 -2.25 -6.66
CA THR A 39 -8.30 -3.59 -6.95
C THR A 39 -8.08 -3.80 -8.45
N GLU A 40 -8.98 -3.29 -9.29
CA GLU A 40 -8.86 -3.42 -10.75
C GLU A 40 -7.57 -2.78 -11.29
N GLU A 41 -7.19 -1.60 -10.80
CA GLU A 41 -5.94 -0.94 -11.22
C GLU A 41 -4.71 -1.69 -10.70
N TYR A 42 -4.79 -2.25 -9.50
CA TYR A 42 -3.74 -3.11 -8.99
C TYR A 42 -3.55 -4.36 -9.87
N GLU A 43 -4.63 -5.06 -10.21
CA GLU A 43 -4.59 -6.24 -11.08
C GLU A 43 -4.10 -5.88 -12.49
N ARG A 44 -4.59 -4.78 -13.07
CA ARG A 44 -4.10 -4.25 -14.35
C ARG A 44 -2.59 -4.02 -14.32
N GLN A 45 -2.05 -3.44 -13.25
CA GLN A 45 -0.61 -3.20 -13.12
C GLN A 45 0.21 -4.47 -12.92
N LEU A 46 -0.35 -5.50 -12.28
CA LEU A 46 0.32 -6.80 -12.19
C LEU A 46 0.46 -7.46 -13.56
N GLU A 47 -0.54 -7.32 -14.44
CA GLU A 47 -0.54 -7.91 -15.77
C GLU A 47 0.27 -7.09 -16.80
N PHE A 48 0.09 -5.76 -16.81
CA PHE A 48 0.62 -4.90 -17.87
C PHE A 48 1.75 -3.96 -17.41
N GLY A 49 1.93 -3.80 -16.10
CA GLY A 49 2.88 -2.84 -15.52
C GLY A 49 2.34 -1.41 -15.40
N ILE A 50 3.20 -0.53 -14.87
CA ILE A 50 2.90 0.88 -14.63
C ILE A 50 2.97 1.69 -15.96
N GLY A 51 2.02 2.61 -16.17
CA GLY A 51 2.02 3.53 -17.32
C GLY A 51 1.51 2.93 -18.63
N LYS A 52 0.70 1.86 -18.55
CA LYS A 52 0.04 1.20 -19.67
C LYS A 52 -1.45 1.48 -19.69
#